data_AF-A0A8C0AKP2-F1
#
_entry.id   AF-A0A8C0AKP2-F1
#
_cell.length_a   1.000
_cell.length_b   1.000
_cell.length_c   1.000
_cell.angle_alpha   90.00
_cell.angle_beta   90.00
_cell.angle_gamma   90.00
#
_symmetry.space_group_name_H-M   'P 1'
#
loop_
_entity.id
_entity.type
_entity.pdbx_description
1 polymer ?
#
loop_
_entity_poly.entity_id
_entity_poly.type
_entity_poly.pdbx_seq_one_letter_code
_entity_poly.pdbx_strand_id
1 'polypeptide(L)'
;LTTASPLQASISCQINLELYTSCVCLPMSYYFDHDDVALKNFAKYFLHQSHEEREHTEKPMKLQNQRGGRIFLQDIKKPDRHDWENGLNATECALCLERSVNQSLLELHKLATEKNDPQIHGNLVCDKFSKS
;
A
#
# COMPACT_ATOMS: atom_id res chain seq x y z
N LEU A 1 -27.73 -7.05 7.40
CA LEU A 1 -26.39 -6.92 6.82
C LEU A 1 -26.09 -5.43 6.71
N THR A 2 -25.31 -4.88 7.64
CA THR A 2 -24.98 -3.45 7.65
C THR A 2 -23.98 -3.19 6.53
N THR A 3 -24.39 -2.46 5.48
CA THR A 3 -23.47 -2.03 4.43
C THR A 3 -22.40 -1.12 5.04
N ALA A 4 -21.13 -1.37 4.71
CA ALA A 4 -20.03 -0.54 5.19
C ALA A 4 -20.22 0.91 4.74
N SER A 5 -19.92 1.88 5.61
CA SER A 5 -19.96 3.29 5.22
C SER A 5 -18.95 3.57 4.09
N PRO A 6 -19.16 4.59 3.23
CA PRO A 6 -18.21 4.93 2.16
C PRO A 6 -16.77 5.12 2.67
N LEU A 7 -16.63 5.68 3.87
CA LEU A 7 -15.35 5.92 4.51
C LEU A 7 -14.67 4.63 4.98
N GLN A 8 -15.44 3.70 5.55
CA GLN A 8 -14.95 2.36 5.93
C GLN A 8 -14.54 1.54 4.71
N ALA A 9 -15.30 1.65 3.61
CA ALA A 9 -14.96 1.00 2.35
C ALA A 9 -13.65 1.58 1.76
N SER A 10 -13.48 2.90 1.80
CA SER A 10 -12.25 3.57 1.34
C SER A 10 -11.03 3.19 2.18
N ILE A 11 -11.15 3.11 3.51
CA ILE A 11 -10.08 2.59 4.39
C ILE A 11 -9.73 1.14 4.05
N SER A 12 -10.73 0.29 3.83
CA SER A 12 -10.50 -1.11 3.44
C SER A 12 -9.83 -1.24 2.07
N CYS A 13 -10.18 -0.35 1.12
CA CYS A 13 -9.53 -0.24 -0.18
C CYS A 13 -8.05 0.15 -0.03
N GLN A 14 -7.76 1.16 0.79
CA GLN A 14 -6.39 1.58 1.09
C GLN A 14 -5.58 0.41 1.65
N ILE A 15 -6.10 -0.29 2.66
CA ILE A 15 -5.41 -1.44 3.27
C ILE A 15 -5.09 -2.51 2.23
N ASN A 16 -6.04 -2.86 1.36
CA ASN A 16 -5.80 -3.86 0.31
C ASN A 16 -4.74 -3.38 -0.70
N LEU A 17 -4.71 -2.09 -1.02
CA LEU A 17 -3.73 -1.53 -1.95
C LEU A 17 -2.31 -1.57 -1.36
N GLU A 18 -2.12 -1.22 -0.09
CA GLU A 18 -0.82 -1.35 0.59
C GLU A 18 -0.37 -2.82 0.64
N LEU A 19 -1.28 -3.74 0.96
CA LEU A 19 -1.01 -5.19 0.95
C LEU A 19 -0.63 -5.69 -0.45
N TYR A 20 -1.31 -5.21 -1.48
CA TYR A 20 -0.97 -5.55 -2.87
C TYR A 20 0.41 -5.02 -3.25
N THR A 21 0.75 -3.77 -2.91
CA THR A 21 2.09 -3.21 -3.16
C THR A 21 3.16 -4.04 -2.45
N SER A 22 2.95 -4.45 -1.19
CA SER A 22 3.83 -5.39 -0.50
C SER A 22 3.97 -6.72 -1.26
N CYS A 23 2.85 -7.30 -1.70
CA CYS A 23 2.86 -8.55 -2.47
C CYS A 23 3.56 -8.45 -3.82
N VAL A 24 3.68 -7.25 -4.41
CA VAL A 24 4.44 -7.02 -5.66
C VAL A 24 5.92 -6.77 -5.38
N CYS A 25 6.27 -5.97 -4.38
CA CYS A 25 7.66 -5.68 -4.04
C CYS A 25 8.41 -6.90 -3.51
N LEU A 26 7.75 -7.80 -2.79
CA LEU A 26 8.40 -9.00 -2.25
C LEU A 26 9.01 -9.89 -3.35
N PRO A 27 8.28 -10.34 -4.38
CA PRO A 27 8.88 -11.12 -5.47
C PRO A 27 9.86 -10.32 -6.32
N MET A 28 9.74 -8.99 -6.45
CA MET A 28 10.78 -8.16 -7.06
C MET A 28 12.12 -8.33 -6.32
N SER A 29 12.09 -8.34 -4.98
CA SER A 29 13.30 -8.53 -4.18
C SER A 29 14.00 -9.85 -4.52
N TYR A 30 13.25 -10.95 -4.53
CA TYR A 30 13.80 -12.28 -4.84
C TYR A 30 14.20 -12.45 -6.31
N TYR A 31 13.56 -11.73 -7.23
CA TYR A 31 14.01 -11.65 -8.62
C TYR A 31 15.43 -11.06 -8.71
N PHE A 32 15.70 -9.95 -8.01
CA PHE A 32 17.02 -9.32 -8.01
C PHE A 32 18.07 -10.06 -7.17
N ASP A 33 17.65 -10.92 -6.24
CA ASP A 33 18.55 -11.75 -5.43
C ASP A 33 18.99 -13.04 -6.16
N HIS A 34 18.27 -13.44 -7.21
CA HIS A 34 18.60 -14.63 -7.98
C HIS A 34 19.99 -14.52 -8.65
N ASP A 35 20.72 -15.64 -8.76
CA ASP A 35 22.13 -15.67 -9.13
C ASP A 35 22.42 -15.15 -10.56
N ASP A 36 21.45 -15.24 -11.47
CA ASP A 36 21.57 -14.75 -12.86
C ASP A 36 21.35 -13.23 -13.01
N VAL A 37 20.67 -12.58 -12.06
CA VAL A 37 20.47 -11.13 -12.01
C VAL A 37 21.48 -10.47 -11.05
N ALA A 38 21.63 -11.03 -9.84
CA ALA A 38 22.62 -10.67 -8.82
C ALA A 38 22.71 -9.17 -8.43
N LEU A 39 21.60 -8.43 -8.50
CA LEU A 39 21.53 -7.01 -8.13
C LEU A 39 21.11 -6.82 -6.66
N LYS A 40 22.00 -7.21 -5.74
CA LYS A 40 21.74 -7.26 -4.28
C LYS A 40 21.20 -5.97 -3.66
N ASN A 41 21.56 -4.79 -4.19
CA ASN A 41 21.05 -3.52 -3.69
C ASN A 41 19.57 -3.31 -4.05
N PHE A 42 19.16 -3.72 -5.25
CA PHE A 42 17.74 -3.73 -5.63
C PHE A 42 16.96 -4.76 -4.81
N ALA A 43 17.54 -5.95 -4.57
CA ALA A 43 16.94 -6.96 -3.71
C ALA A 43 16.64 -6.39 -2.31
N LYS A 44 17.63 -5.75 -1.67
CA LYS A 44 17.47 -5.10 -0.36
C LYS A 44 16.44 -3.98 -0.38
N TYR A 45 16.47 -3.13 -1.41
CA TYR A 45 15.52 -2.01 -1.57
C TYR A 45 14.08 -2.52 -1.63
N PHE A 46 13.77 -3.47 -2.51
CA PHE A 46 12.41 -3.99 -2.65
C PHE A 46 11.95 -4.83 -1.45
N LEU A 47 12.87 -5.50 -0.74
CA LEU A 47 12.54 -6.17 0.52
C LEU A 47 12.11 -5.16 1.57
N HIS A 48 12.86 -4.06 1.69
CA HIS A 48 12.54 -2.97 2.59
C HIS A 48 11.19 -2.34 2.25
N GLN A 49 10.96 -1.98 0.97
CA GLN A 49 9.69 -1.44 0.50
C GLN A 49 8.52 -2.37 0.83
N SER A 50 8.66 -3.68 0.59
CA SER A 50 7.62 -4.64 0.94
C SER A 50 7.29 -4.64 2.43
N HIS A 51 8.28 -4.47 3.30
CA HIS A 51 8.03 -4.42 4.75
C HIS A 51 7.36 -3.11 5.14
N GLU A 52 7.80 -1.98 4.60
CA GLU A 52 7.21 -0.67 4.86
C GLU A 52 5.74 -0.61 4.46
N GLU A 53 5.37 -1.09 3.27
CA GLU A 53 3.96 -1.09 2.86
C GLU A 53 3.10 -2.00 3.74
N ARG A 54 3.65 -3.11 4.22
CA ARG A 54 2.92 -3.95 5.17
C ARG A 54 2.72 -3.25 6.52
N GLU A 55 3.73 -2.52 7.01
CA GLU A 55 3.59 -1.68 8.21
C GLU A 55 2.56 -0.55 8.01
N HIS A 56 2.49 0.04 6.81
CA HIS A 56 1.52 1.07 6.47
C HIS A 56 0.06 0.60 6.59
N THR A 57 -0.19 -0.71 6.54
CA THR A 57 -1.55 -1.27 6.75
C THR A 57 -2.02 -1.18 8.20
N GLU A 58 -1.11 -1.16 9.18
CA GLU A 58 -1.48 -1.25 10.59
C GLU A 58 -2.25 -0.01 11.06
N LYS A 59 -1.83 1.18 10.62
CA LYS A 59 -2.43 2.45 11.02
C LYS A 59 -3.90 2.57 10.57
N PRO A 60 -4.26 2.36 9.29
CA PRO A 60 -5.67 2.34 8.87
C PRO A 60 -6.48 1.22 9.55
N MET A 61 -5.91 0.04 9.78
CA MET A 61 -6.60 -1.02 10.51
C MET A 61 -6.92 -0.62 11.97
N LYS A 62 -5.94 -0.05 12.68
CA LYS A 62 -6.11 0.46 14.04
C LYS A 62 -7.16 1.57 14.08
N LEU A 63 -7.13 2.50 13.12
CA LEU A 63 -8.12 3.56 13.00
C LEU A 63 -9.54 3.01 12.76
N GLN A 64 -9.68 2.01 11.89
CA GLN A 64 -10.97 1.36 11.62
C GLN A 64 -11.55 0.73 12.89
N ASN A 65 -10.71 0.06 13.69
CA ASN A 65 -11.10 -0.53 14.97
C ASN A 65 -11.48 0.54 16.02
N GLN A 66 -10.70 1.62 16.13
CA GLN A 66 -10.97 2.73 17.07
C GLN A 66 -12.33 3.40 16.80
N ARG A 67 -12.74 3.46 15.53
CA ARG A 67 -14.04 4.03 15.12
C ARG A 67 -15.20 3.03 15.23
N GLY A 68 -14.97 1.85 15.81
CA GLY A 68 -15.97 0.79 15.95
C GLY A 68 -16.36 0.12 14.62
N GLY A 69 -15.63 0.41 13.55
CA GLY A 69 -15.87 -0.17 12.24
C GLY A 69 -15.31 -1.60 12.12
N ARG A 70 -15.64 -2.25 11.01
CA ARG A 70 -15.15 -3.60 10.67
C ARG A 70 -14.19 -3.53 9.49
N ILE A 71 -13.13 -4.32 9.55
CA ILE A 71 -12.17 -4.45 8.46
C ILE A 71 -12.69 -5.54 7.52
N PHE A 72 -12.84 -5.21 6.24
CA PHE A 72 -13.24 -6.16 5.19
C PHE A 72 -12.13 -6.20 4.14
N LEU A 73 -11.22 -7.16 4.29
CA LEU A 73 -10.18 -7.39 3.30
C LEU A 73 -10.77 -8.05 2.05
N GLN A 74 -10.21 -7.71 0.90
CA GLN A 74 -10.51 -8.36 -0.36
C GLN A 74 -9.36 -9.29 -0.72
N ASP A 75 -9.57 -10.10 -1.76
CA ASP A 75 -8.51 -10.95 -2.28
C ASP A 75 -7.33 -10.09 -2.74
N ILE A 76 -6.14 -10.37 -2.20
CA ILE A 76 -4.90 -9.76 -2.68
C ILE A 76 -4.53 -10.51 -3.96
N LYS A 77 -4.64 -9.82 -5.09
CA LYS A 77 -4.29 -10.40 -6.38
C LYS A 77 -2.79 -10.71 -6.40
N LYS A 78 -2.45 -11.83 -7.05
CA LYS A 78 -1.05 -12.09 -7.40
C LYS A 78 -0.53 -10.96 -8.31
N PRO A 79 0.76 -10.63 -8.25
CA PRO A 79 1.37 -9.72 -9.23
C PRO A 79 1.18 -10.25 -10.65
N ASP A 80 0.85 -9.36 -11.59
CA ASP A 80 0.72 -9.71 -13.01
C ASP A 80 2.07 -10.00 -13.68
N ARG A 81 3.16 -9.57 -13.05
CA ARG A 81 4.53 -9.66 -13.57
C ARG A 81 5.37 -10.56 -12.67
N HIS A 82 6.12 -11.46 -13.30
CA HIS A 82 7.07 -12.38 -12.64
C HIS A 82 8.53 -12.14 -13.06
N ASP A 83 8.74 -11.30 -14.08
CA ASP A 83 10.05 -10.92 -14.61
C ASP A 83 10.05 -9.41 -14.90
N TRP A 84 11.04 -8.71 -14.35
CA TRP A 84 11.21 -7.26 -14.51
C TRP A 84 12.26 -6.88 -15.55
N GLU A 85 12.99 -7.84 -16.13
CA GLU A 85 14.08 -7.68 -17.10
C GLU A 85 15.29 -6.91 -16.54
N ASN A 86 15.07 -5.74 -15.92
CA ASN A 86 16.09 -4.86 -15.39
C ASN A 86 15.55 -3.98 -14.25
N GLY A 87 16.46 -3.27 -13.58
CA GLY A 87 16.14 -2.38 -12.46
C GLY A 87 15.25 -1.18 -12.85
N LEU A 88 15.33 -0.67 -14.08
CA LEU A 88 14.51 0.47 -14.53
C LEU A 88 13.03 0.08 -14.56
N ASN A 89 12.70 -1.02 -15.23
CA ASN A 89 11.34 -1.54 -15.31
C ASN A 89 10.76 -1.87 -13.93
N ALA A 90 11.55 -2.44 -13.01
CA ALA A 90 11.12 -2.69 -11.64
C ALA A 90 10.83 -1.40 -10.87
N THR A 91 11.69 -0.40 -11.01
CA THR A 91 11.52 0.89 -10.35
C THR A 91 10.32 1.65 -10.91
N GLU A 92 10.11 1.63 -12.22
CA GLU A 92 8.92 2.21 -12.85
C GLU A 92 7.63 1.53 -12.37
N CYS A 93 7.65 0.19 -12.24
CA CYS A 93 6.52 -0.57 -11.70
C CYS A 93 6.21 -0.16 -10.25
N ALA A 94 7.23 -0.11 -9.38
CA ALA A 94 7.07 0.33 -8.00
C ALA A 94 6.59 1.79 -7.91
N LEU A 95 7.14 2.69 -8.74
CA LEU A 95 6.70 4.08 -8.80
C LEU A 95 5.23 4.22 -9.22
N CYS A 96 4.77 3.39 -10.17
CA CYS A 96 3.35 3.37 -10.58
C CYS A 96 2.43 2.90 -9.44
N LEU A 97 2.86 1.90 -8.67
CA LEU A 97 2.13 1.45 -7.49
C LEU A 97 2.09 2.54 -6.42
N GLU A 98 3.22 3.19 -6.15
CA GLU A 98 3.31 4.26 -5.15
C GLU A 98 2.44 5.47 -5.51
N ARG A 99 2.38 5.84 -6.79
CA ARG A 99 1.43 6.86 -7.26
C ARG A 99 -0.02 6.45 -7.03
N SER A 100 -0.36 5.19 -7.25
CA SER A 100 -1.71 4.67 -7.04
C SER A 100 -2.08 4.68 -5.55
N VAL A 101 -1.15 4.29 -4.68
CA VAL A 101 -1.30 4.37 -3.22
C VAL A 101 -1.51 5.82 -2.78
N ASN A 102 -0.68 6.74 -3.25
CA ASN A 102 -0.79 8.17 -2.93
C ASN A 102 -2.10 8.77 -3.42
N GLN A 103 -2.57 8.42 -4.63
CA GLN A 103 -3.86 8.88 -5.12
C GLN A 103 -5.01 8.36 -4.25
N SER A 104 -4.97 7.09 -3.84
CA SER A 104 -5.96 6.50 -2.95
C SER A 104 -6.02 7.20 -1.58
N LEU A 105 -4.87 7.59 -1.02
CA LEU A 105 -4.80 8.41 0.20
C LEU A 105 -5.41 9.81 0.02
N LEU A 106 -5.15 10.47 -1.11
CA LEU A 106 -5.71 11.79 -1.42
C LEU A 106 -7.24 11.72 -1.54
N GLU A 107 -7.78 10.69 -2.20
CA GLU A 107 -9.24 10.48 -2.29
C GLU A 107 -9.85 10.16 -0.93
N LEU A 108 -9.18 9.35 -0.10
CA LEU A 108 -9.62 9.08 1.28
C LEU A 108 -9.66 10.38 2.11
N HIS A 109 -8.64 11.23 1.97
CA HIS A 109 -8.56 12.52 2.66
C HIS A 109 -9.69 13.47 2.22
N LYS A 110 -9.93 13.56 0.91
CA LYS A 110 -11.04 14.33 0.35
C LYS A 110 -12.39 13.84 0.88
N LEU A 111 -12.62 12.53 0.87
CA LEU A 111 -13.85 11.94 1.39
C LEU A 111 -14.04 12.21 2.88
N ALA A 112 -12.99 12.11 3.70
CA ALA A 112 -13.04 12.45 5.12
C ALA A 112 -13.43 13.92 5.34
N THR A 113 -12.89 14.82 4.51
CA THR A 113 -13.21 16.25 4.55
C THR A 113 -14.68 16.50 4.20
N GLU A 114 -15.19 15.89 3.13
CA GLU A 114 -16.61 15.98 2.72
C GLU A 114 -17.58 15.44 3.79
N LYS A 115 -17.14 14.45 4.58
CA LYS A 115 -17.91 13.88 5.68
C LYS A 115 -17.72 14.61 7.02
N ASN A 116 -16.94 15.70 7.05
CA ASN A 116 -16.56 16.43 8.26
C ASN A 116 -15.97 15.50 9.34
N ASP A 117 -15.10 14.57 8.95
CA ASP A 117 -14.42 13.66 9.87
C ASP A 117 -12.97 14.12 10.18
N PRO A 118 -12.74 14.79 11.33
CA PRO A 118 -11.43 15.33 11.66
C PRO A 118 -10.41 14.25 12.07
N GLN A 119 -10.82 13.02 12.43
CA GLN A 119 -9.89 11.99 12.92
C GLN A 119 -9.01 11.41 11.79
N ILE A 120 -9.51 11.41 10.56
CA ILE A 120 -8.76 10.91 9.39
C ILE A 120 -7.82 11.98 8.83
N HIS A 121 -8.19 13.26 8.96
CA HIS A 121 -7.52 14.39 8.34
C HIS A 121 -6.04 14.54 8.76
N GLY A 122 -5.71 14.22 10.02
CA GLY A 122 -4.36 14.48 10.56
C GLY A 122 -3.34 13.34 10.46
N ASN A 123 -3.76 12.10 10.20
CA ASN A 123 -2.95 10.94 10.60
C ASN A 123 -2.48 10.02 9.48
N LEU A 124 -3.20 9.86 8.37
CA LEU A 124 -2.84 8.86 7.35
C LEU A 124 -1.92 9.40 6.26
N VAL A 125 -2.16 10.62 5.81
CA VAL A 125 -1.46 11.20 4.66
C VAL A 125 -0.04 11.63 5.06
N CYS A 126 0.12 12.37 6.16
CA CYS A 126 1.42 12.93 6.57
C CYS A 126 2.49 11.86 6.89
N ASP A 127 2.11 10.71 7.43
CA ASP A 127 3.06 9.67 7.83
C ASP A 127 3.71 8.96 6.62
N LYS A 128 2.96 8.71 5.54
CA LYS A 128 3.53 8.06 4.35
C LYS A 128 4.51 9.00 3.63
N PHE A 129 4.13 10.26 3.46
CA PHE A 129 5.01 11.27 2.85
C PHE A 129 6.27 11.59 3.67
N SER A 130 6.31 11.28 4.96
CA SER A 130 7.49 11.55 5.80
C SER A 130 8.49 10.40 5.83
N LYS A 131 8.13 9.22 5.31
CA LYS A 131 8.95 8.00 5.38
C LYS A 131 9.51 7.55 4.02
N SER A 132 8.92 7.97 2.90
CA SER A 132 9.44 7.77 1.54
C SER A 132 10.41 8.86 1.10
#